data_AF-A0AAW6G794-F1
#
_entry.id   AF-A0AAW6G794-F1
#
_cell.length_a   1.000
_cell.length_b   1.000
_cell.length_c   1.000
_cell.angle_alpha   90.00
_cell.angle_beta   90.00
_cell.angle_gamma   90.00
#
_symmetry.space_group_name_H-M   'P 1'
#
loop_
_entity.id
_entity.type
_entity.pdbx_description
1 polymer ?
#
loop_
_entity_poly.entity_id
_entity_poly.type
_entity_poly.pdbx_seq_one_letter_code
_entity_poly.pdbx_strand_id
1 'polypeptide(L)'
;MREGNSLLGDVTIAFVLNFDDGTSIVLDSFKGVAGGYGNGAPENGDYVTSNYADRGPLSNWYNRGMTHDEIGFSFNLDPQFKTNRSLLRIHPDGNNEGTLGCIGLSGDKNDLIRFRDKLRGYLKLQKGIPTKIYIMNNPNNANWGRKKTPNINE
;
A
#
# COMPACT_ATOMS: atom_id res chain seq x y z
N MET A 1 -0.09 -24.38 0.32
CA MET A 1 1.14 -23.58 0.44
C MET A 1 1.84 -23.60 -0.90
N ARG A 2 2.01 -22.45 -1.58
CA ARG A 2 2.78 -22.39 -2.83
C ARG A 2 4.20 -21.94 -2.49
N GLU A 3 5.16 -22.84 -2.71
CA GLU A 3 6.60 -22.59 -2.49
C GLU A 3 7.10 -21.39 -3.32
N GLY A 4 7.96 -20.56 -2.72
CA GLY A 4 8.68 -19.47 -3.40
C GLY A 4 8.29 -18.04 -3.01
N ASN A 5 7.30 -17.84 -2.14
CA ASN A 5 6.77 -16.51 -1.77
C ASN A 5 7.37 -16.04 -0.45
N SER A 6 8.59 -15.53 -0.47
CA SER A 6 9.15 -14.88 0.72
C SER A 6 8.61 -13.45 0.81
N LEU A 7 7.74 -13.22 1.79
CA LEU A 7 7.32 -11.90 2.26
C LEU A 7 8.56 -11.00 2.45
N LEU A 8 8.56 -9.80 1.88
CA LEU A 8 9.76 -8.95 1.91
C LEU A 8 9.91 -8.14 3.20
N GLY A 9 8.86 -8.05 4.03
CA GLY A 9 8.95 -7.56 5.41
C GLY A 9 7.72 -6.79 5.89
N ASP A 10 7.68 -6.56 7.20
CA ASP A 10 6.70 -5.67 7.83
C ASP A 10 6.89 -4.23 7.32
N VAL A 11 5.79 -3.61 6.93
CA VAL A 11 5.74 -2.22 6.47
C VAL A 11 5.08 -1.36 7.54
N THR A 12 5.71 -0.24 7.86
CA THR A 12 5.07 0.87 8.56
C THR A 12 4.66 1.93 7.55
N ILE A 13 3.37 2.22 7.51
CA ILE A 13 2.77 3.30 6.74
C ILE A 13 2.49 4.44 7.71
N ALA A 14 3.14 5.58 7.53
CA ALA A 14 2.91 6.77 8.35
C ALA A 14 2.28 7.89 7.51
N PHE A 15 1.13 8.40 7.94
CA PHE A 15 0.54 9.60 7.36
C PHE A 15 1.06 10.82 8.11
N VAL A 16 1.55 11.81 7.37
CA VAL A 16 2.21 12.98 7.97
C VAL A 16 1.56 14.28 7.54
N LEU A 17 1.49 15.24 8.46
CA LEU A 17 1.30 16.65 8.12
C LEU A 17 2.65 17.31 8.10
N ASN A 18 2.93 18.06 7.04
CA ASN A 18 4.11 18.90 6.92
C ASN A 18 3.68 20.35 7.11
N PHE A 19 4.48 21.12 7.85
CA PHE A 19 4.27 22.53 8.11
C PHE A 19 5.30 23.37 7.36
N ASP A 20 4.97 24.63 7.10
CA ASP A 20 5.82 25.55 6.33
C ASP A 20 7.17 25.86 7.01
N ASP A 21 7.26 25.63 8.33
CA ASP A 21 8.49 25.75 9.11
C ASP A 21 9.44 24.54 8.95
N GLY A 22 9.06 23.57 8.11
CA GLY A 22 9.82 22.35 7.85
C GLY A 22 9.60 21.25 8.89
N THR A 23 8.71 21.44 9.86
CA THR A 23 8.36 20.39 10.82
C THR A 23 7.30 19.43 10.25
N SER A 24 7.26 18.22 10.80
CA SER A 24 6.26 17.21 10.45
C SER A 24 5.66 16.56 11.69
N ILE A 25 4.37 16.28 11.66
CA ILE A 25 3.67 15.49 12.69
C ILE A 25 3.12 14.23 12.03
N VAL A 26 3.33 13.07 12.68
CA VAL A 26 2.66 11.82 12.31
C VAL A 26 1.21 11.88 12.78
N LEU A 27 0.28 11.83 11.84
CA LEU A 27 -1.16 11.76 12.11
C LEU A 27 -1.57 10.38 12.62
N ASP A 28 -1.04 9.34 11.98
CA ASP A 28 -1.33 7.95 12.30
C ASP A 28 -0.28 7.03 11.67
N SER A 29 -0.18 5.81 12.20
CA SER A 29 0.70 4.77 11.67
C SER A 29 0.03 3.42 11.65
N PHE A 30 0.19 2.69 10.56
CA PHE A 30 -0.40 1.37 10.38
C PHE A 30 0.66 0.37 9.93
N LYS A 31 0.45 -0.89 10.33
CA LYS A 31 1.24 -2.02 9.85
C LYS A 31 0.60 -2.60 8.60
N GLY A 32 1.44 -3.02 7.68
CA GLY A 32 1.06 -3.78 6.50
C GLY A 32 2.16 -4.73 6.07
N VAL A 33 1.90 -5.42 4.98
CA VAL A 33 2.84 -6.31 4.30
C VAL A 33 3.09 -5.78 2.90
N ALA A 34 4.30 -5.95 2.39
CA ALA A 34 4.60 -5.62 1.01
C ALA A 34 5.56 -6.61 0.35
N GLY A 35 5.43 -6.72 -0.96
CA GLY A 35 6.24 -7.63 -1.76
C GLY A 35 5.73 -9.07 -1.68
N GLY A 36 6.58 -10.03 -2.07
CA GLY A 36 6.18 -11.44 -2.24
C GLY A 36 6.05 -11.84 -3.71
N TYR A 37 5.78 -10.88 -4.62
CA TYR A 37 5.61 -11.16 -6.05
C TYR A 37 6.14 -10.06 -6.98
N GLY A 38 6.33 -10.42 -8.26
CA GLY A 38 6.65 -9.49 -9.35
C GLY A 38 7.93 -8.70 -9.13
N ASN A 39 7.84 -7.37 -9.25
CA ASN A 39 8.96 -6.48 -8.97
C ASN A 39 9.22 -6.34 -7.47
N GLY A 40 8.59 -7.07 -6.54
CA GLY A 40 8.84 -6.95 -5.09
C GLY A 40 8.21 -5.71 -4.44
N ALA A 41 8.50 -5.48 -3.16
CA ALA A 41 7.95 -4.39 -2.35
C ALA A 41 8.21 -2.98 -2.95
N PRO A 42 7.38 -1.98 -2.64
CA PRO A 42 7.70 -0.59 -2.98
C PRO A 42 8.98 -0.15 -2.27
N GLU A 43 9.59 0.92 -2.75
CA GLU A 43 10.80 1.49 -2.14
C GLU A 43 10.43 2.30 -0.88
N ASN A 44 11.33 2.41 0.08
CA ASN A 44 11.18 3.33 1.20
C ASN A 44 11.30 4.77 0.68
N GLY A 45 10.47 5.66 1.22
CA GLY A 45 10.55 7.07 0.87
C GLY A 45 9.25 7.82 1.10
N ASP A 46 9.22 9.01 0.52
CA ASP A 46 8.08 9.91 0.55
C ASP A 46 7.14 9.65 -0.63
N TYR A 47 5.87 9.55 -0.32
CA TYR A 47 4.77 9.28 -1.22
C TYR A 47 3.62 10.27 -0.98
N VAL A 48 2.70 10.33 -1.93
CA VAL A 48 1.38 10.92 -1.73
C VAL A 48 0.35 9.82 -1.87
N THR A 49 -0.47 9.63 -0.83
CA THR A 49 -1.63 8.74 -0.88
C THR A 49 -2.84 9.50 -1.38
N SER A 50 -3.54 8.96 -2.38
CA SER A 50 -4.68 9.63 -3.02
C SER A 50 -5.74 8.64 -3.52
N ASN A 51 -6.83 9.15 -4.12
CA ASN A 51 -7.83 8.39 -4.89
C ASN A 51 -8.35 7.10 -4.24
N TYR A 52 -9.40 7.24 -3.43
CA TYR A 52 -10.17 6.09 -2.94
C TYR A 52 -10.95 5.40 -4.06
N ALA A 53 -10.86 4.07 -4.13
CA ALA A 53 -11.76 3.23 -4.90
C ALA A 53 -12.37 2.15 -4.00
N ASP A 54 -13.69 1.94 -4.13
CA ASP A 54 -14.39 0.84 -3.47
C ASP A 54 -14.14 -0.47 -4.23
N ARG A 55 -13.55 -1.45 -3.55
CA ARG A 55 -13.22 -2.76 -4.10
C ARG A 55 -14.04 -3.89 -3.47
N GLY A 56 -15.02 -3.57 -2.62
CA GLY A 56 -15.77 -4.57 -1.87
C GLY A 56 -16.73 -5.40 -2.74
N PRO A 57 -17.30 -6.51 -2.21
CA PRO A 57 -18.11 -7.47 -2.98
C PRO A 57 -19.35 -6.89 -3.66
N LEU A 58 -19.88 -5.78 -3.15
CA LEU A 58 -21.05 -5.09 -3.69
C LEU A 58 -20.69 -3.97 -4.69
N SER A 59 -19.39 -3.71 -4.90
CA SER A 59 -18.91 -2.70 -5.83
C SER A 59 -18.89 -3.24 -7.26
N ASN A 60 -19.24 -2.40 -8.23
CA ASN A 60 -19.02 -2.69 -9.65
C ASN A 60 -17.53 -2.82 -10.01
N TRP A 61 -16.63 -2.43 -9.09
CA TRP A 61 -15.18 -2.48 -9.21
C TRP A 61 -14.57 -3.49 -8.24
N TYR A 62 -15.37 -4.47 -7.81
CA TYR A 62 -14.97 -5.56 -6.95
C TYR A 62 -13.65 -6.18 -7.44
N ASN A 63 -12.69 -6.30 -6.52
CA ASN A 63 -11.45 -7.02 -6.75
C ASN A 63 -11.16 -7.88 -5.53
N ARG A 64 -11.06 -9.20 -5.76
CA ARG A 64 -10.87 -10.18 -4.70
C ARG A 64 -9.48 -10.09 -4.06
N GLY A 65 -8.42 -9.81 -4.82
CA GLY A 65 -7.08 -9.58 -4.28
C GLY A 65 -6.97 -8.33 -3.39
N MET A 66 -7.87 -7.36 -3.56
CA MET A 66 -7.96 -6.13 -2.77
C MET A 66 -9.11 -6.14 -1.73
N THR A 67 -9.62 -7.33 -1.38
CA THR A 67 -10.73 -7.50 -0.43
C THR A 67 -10.41 -8.58 0.59
N HIS A 68 -10.44 -8.22 1.87
CA HIS A 68 -10.27 -9.14 3.00
C HIS A 68 -11.43 -8.94 4.00
N ASP A 69 -11.97 -10.02 4.57
CA ASP A 69 -13.13 -9.97 5.47
C ASP A 69 -14.32 -9.14 4.93
N GLU A 70 -14.58 -9.27 3.62
CA GLU A 70 -15.60 -8.50 2.87
C GLU A 70 -15.33 -6.99 2.77
N ILE A 71 -14.22 -6.52 3.33
CA ILE A 71 -13.79 -5.12 3.25
C ILE A 71 -12.83 -5.00 2.08
N GLY A 72 -13.26 -4.29 1.04
CA GLY A 72 -12.46 -4.03 -0.15
C GLY A 72 -12.30 -2.54 -0.41
N PHE A 73 -11.05 -2.09 -0.54
CA PHE A 73 -10.73 -0.74 -0.95
C PHE A 73 -9.35 -0.66 -1.58
N SER A 74 -9.07 0.42 -2.30
CA SER A 74 -7.70 0.78 -2.66
C SER A 74 -7.49 2.28 -2.64
N PHE A 75 -6.30 2.71 -2.27
CA PHE A 75 -5.80 4.07 -2.43
C PHE A 75 -4.56 4.06 -3.34
N ASN A 76 -4.40 5.06 -4.19
CA ASN A 76 -3.16 5.25 -4.94
C ASN A 76 -2.01 5.64 -4.00
N LEU A 77 -0.80 5.21 -4.32
CA LEU A 77 0.42 5.51 -3.59
C LEU A 77 1.49 6.03 -4.57
N ASP A 78 1.59 7.34 -4.69
CA ASP A 78 2.37 7.98 -5.76
C ASP A 78 3.75 8.45 -5.24
N PRO A 79 4.88 7.88 -5.73
CA PRO A 79 6.22 8.21 -5.23
C PRO A 79 6.59 9.66 -5.52
N GLN A 80 7.20 10.34 -4.54
CA GLN A 80 7.72 11.72 -4.67
C GLN A 80 9.22 11.75 -4.98
N PHE A 81 9.76 10.64 -5.47
CA PHE A 81 11.15 10.45 -5.85
C PHE A 81 11.24 9.70 -7.17
N LYS A 82 12.42 9.74 -7.81
CA LYS A 82 12.64 9.05 -9.08
C LYS A 82 12.67 7.54 -8.87
N THR A 83 11.71 6.84 -9.44
CA THR A 83 11.64 5.38 -9.48
C THR A 83 10.97 4.93 -10.78
N ASN A 84 11.21 3.68 -11.18
CA ASN A 84 10.51 3.04 -12.30
C ASN A 84 9.22 2.33 -11.84
N ARG A 85 8.86 2.48 -10.57
CA ARG A 85 7.65 1.90 -9.97
C ARG A 85 6.45 2.79 -10.24
N SER A 86 5.35 2.18 -10.70
CA SER A 86 4.09 2.87 -10.97
C SER A 86 2.91 2.01 -10.52
N LEU A 87 1.71 2.62 -10.51
CA LEU A 87 0.44 1.95 -10.17
C LEU A 87 0.43 1.31 -8.77
N LEU A 88 1.25 1.81 -7.85
CA LEU A 88 1.31 1.34 -6.48
C LEU A 88 0.04 1.74 -5.73
N ARG A 89 -0.42 0.86 -4.84
CA ARG A 89 -1.62 1.08 -4.04
C ARG A 89 -1.47 0.61 -2.60
N ILE A 90 -2.34 1.12 -1.73
CA ILE A 90 -2.61 0.53 -0.41
C ILE A 90 -3.99 -0.12 -0.45
N HIS A 91 -4.09 -1.41 -0.08
CA HIS A 91 -5.35 -2.16 -0.07
C HIS A 91 -5.32 -3.31 0.96
N PRO A 92 -6.48 -3.88 1.36
CA PRO A 92 -6.54 -5.13 2.11
C PRO A 92 -5.84 -6.27 1.37
N ASP A 93 -5.16 -7.16 2.09
CA ASP A 93 -4.53 -8.36 1.50
C ASP A 93 -5.55 -9.50 1.40
N GLY A 94 -6.12 -9.70 0.21
CA GLY A 94 -7.37 -10.43 0.05
C GLY A 94 -7.29 -11.94 -0.19
N ASN A 95 -6.13 -12.52 -0.55
CA ASN A 95 -6.11 -13.94 -0.94
C ASN A 95 -4.78 -14.68 -0.80
N ASN A 96 -3.65 -14.05 -1.11
CA ASN A 96 -2.32 -14.65 -0.95
C ASN A 96 -1.40 -13.59 -0.37
N GLU A 97 -0.72 -13.93 0.71
CA GLU A 97 0.14 -13.00 1.42
C GLU A 97 1.17 -12.36 0.47
N GLY A 98 1.11 -11.04 0.36
CA GLY A 98 1.97 -10.26 -0.52
C GLY A 98 1.28 -9.70 -1.77
N THR A 99 1.97 -8.79 -2.43
CA THR A 99 1.43 -8.01 -3.55
C THR A 99 2.42 -7.97 -4.71
N LEU A 100 1.93 -7.66 -5.91
CA LEU A 100 2.72 -7.24 -7.09
C LEU A 100 3.42 -5.88 -6.90
N GLY A 101 3.67 -5.49 -5.65
CA GLY A 101 4.37 -4.26 -5.31
C GLY A 101 3.55 -3.18 -4.61
N CYS A 102 2.28 -3.43 -4.37
CA CYS A 102 1.41 -2.63 -3.51
C CYS A 102 1.74 -2.83 -2.02
N ILE A 103 1.01 -2.15 -1.15
CA ILE A 103 1.02 -2.41 0.29
C ILE A 103 -0.29 -3.09 0.65
N GLY A 104 -0.18 -4.33 1.12
CA GLY A 104 -1.29 -5.13 1.64
C GLY A 104 -1.50 -4.86 3.13
N LEU A 105 -2.75 -4.78 3.57
CA LEU A 105 -3.10 -4.67 4.99
C LEU A 105 -3.66 -6.02 5.48
N SER A 106 -3.09 -6.56 6.55
CA SER A 106 -3.40 -7.89 7.12
C SER A 106 -4.21 -7.83 8.43
N GLY A 107 -4.89 -6.71 8.70
CA GLY A 107 -5.73 -6.54 9.88
C GLY A 107 -7.13 -7.15 9.74
N ASP A 108 -7.85 -7.27 10.86
CA ASP A 108 -9.23 -7.76 10.87
C ASP A 108 -10.21 -6.76 10.23
N LYS A 109 -11.47 -7.18 10.04
CA LYS A 109 -12.56 -6.33 9.54
C LYS A 109 -12.61 -4.92 10.17
N ASN A 110 -12.43 -4.80 11.49
CA ASN A 110 -12.50 -3.52 12.19
C ASN A 110 -11.27 -2.65 11.92
N ASP A 111 -10.08 -3.25 11.88
CA ASP A 111 -8.84 -2.58 11.52
C ASP A 111 -8.91 -2.02 10.09
N LEU A 112 -9.41 -2.81 9.14
CA LEU A 112 -9.56 -2.43 7.74
C LEU A 112 -10.59 -1.29 7.58
N ILE A 113 -11.73 -1.36 8.27
CA ILE A 113 -12.72 -0.29 8.30
C ILE A 113 -12.11 0.99 8.88
N ARG A 114 -11.42 0.89 10.03
CA ARG A 114 -10.78 2.03 10.69
C ARG A 114 -9.76 2.71 9.79
N PHE A 115 -8.89 1.94 9.15
CA PHE A 115 -7.91 2.45 8.20
C PHE A 115 -8.60 3.19 7.04
N ARG A 116 -9.55 2.51 6.37
CA ARG A 116 -10.29 3.04 5.22
C ARG A 116 -10.95 4.36 5.57
N ASP A 117 -11.69 4.40 6.67
CA ASP A 117 -12.52 5.56 7.01
C ASP A 117 -11.68 6.74 7.46
N LYS A 118 -10.55 6.50 8.14
CA LYS A 118 -9.58 7.55 8.47
C LYS A 118 -8.97 8.18 7.23
N LEU A 119 -8.45 7.39 6.29
CA LEU A 119 -7.85 7.93 5.05
C LEU A 119 -8.89 8.67 4.21
N ARG A 120 -10.10 8.11 4.08
CA ARG A 120 -11.21 8.80 3.41
C ARG A 120 -11.55 10.12 4.09
N GLY A 121 -11.49 10.18 5.42
CA GLY A 121 -11.65 11.41 6.20
C GLY A 121 -10.61 12.46 5.82
N TYR A 122 -9.32 12.09 5.82
CA TYR A 122 -8.23 12.99 5.42
C TYR A 122 -8.36 13.44 3.96
N LEU A 123 -8.75 12.56 3.03
CA LEU A 123 -8.93 12.90 1.61
C LEU A 123 -10.12 13.83 1.33
N LYS A 124 -11.06 13.99 2.27
CA LYS A 124 -12.10 15.02 2.18
C LYS A 124 -11.55 16.42 2.47
N LEU A 125 -10.45 16.51 3.22
CA LEU A 125 -9.83 17.77 3.62
C LEU A 125 -8.75 18.22 2.63
N GLN A 126 -8.09 17.27 1.97
CA GLN A 126 -7.01 17.55 1.01
C GLN A 126 -6.97 16.50 -0.11
N LYS A 127 -6.54 16.90 -1.30
CA LYS A 127 -6.53 16.00 -2.49
C LYS A 127 -5.54 14.83 -2.38
N GLY A 128 -4.52 14.95 -1.54
CA GLY A 128 -3.51 13.92 -1.31
C GLY A 128 -2.93 14.06 0.08
N ILE A 129 -2.51 12.93 0.66
CA ILE A 129 -1.98 12.86 2.01
C ILE A 129 -0.49 12.52 1.92
N PRO A 130 0.41 13.38 2.41
CA PRO A 130 1.82 13.03 2.53
C PRO A 130 1.97 11.73 3.35
N THR A 131 2.67 10.77 2.77
CA THR A 131 2.78 9.41 3.31
C THR A 131 4.23 8.97 3.28
N LYS A 132 4.74 8.52 4.43
CA LYS A 132 6.06 7.89 4.54
C LYS A 132 5.90 6.38 4.59
N ILE A 133 6.64 5.69 3.74
CA ILE A 133 6.73 4.24 3.74
C ILE A 133 8.09 3.83 4.30
N TYR A 134 8.05 3.02 5.36
CA TYR A 134 9.22 2.41 5.97
C TYR A 134 9.07 0.90 6.05
N ILE A 135 9.92 0.19 5.33
CA ILE A 135 10.01 -1.26 5.25
C ILE A 135 11.39 -1.63 5.79
N MET A 136 11.37 -2.38 6.89
CA MET A 136 12.60 -2.80 7.55
C MET A 136 13.42 -3.69 6.61
N ASN A 137 14.74 -3.49 6.58
CA ASN A 137 15.68 -4.26 5.76
C ASN A 137 15.40 -4.25 4.23
N ASN A 138 14.58 -3.32 3.73
CA ASN A 138 14.41 -3.13 2.29
C ASN A 138 15.58 -2.29 1.75
N PRO A 139 16.43 -2.84 0.86
CA PRO A 139 17.58 -2.12 0.35
C PRO A 139 17.23 -0.97 -0.61
N ASN A 140 15.94 -0.75 -0.90
CA ASN A 140 15.43 0.13 -1.96
C ASN A 140 16.02 -0.25 -3.32
N ASN A 141 15.23 -0.91 -4.15
CA ASN A 141 15.77 -1.66 -5.28
C ASN A 141 16.08 -0.79 -6.52
N ALA A 142 17.18 -0.04 -6.45
CA ALA A 142 17.66 0.87 -7.50
C ALA A 142 18.11 0.19 -8.82
N ASN A 143 17.99 -1.14 -8.98
CA ASN A 143 18.58 -1.93 -10.08
C ASN A 143 17.58 -2.77 -10.92
N TRP A 144 16.29 -2.43 -10.95
CA TRP A 144 15.28 -3.31 -11.55
C TRP A 144 15.06 -3.14 -13.06
N GLY A 145 15.60 -4.11 -13.82
CA GLY A 145 15.32 -4.37 -15.25
C GLY A 145 15.55 -5.83 -15.70
N ARG A 146 15.70 -6.79 -14.77
CA ARG A 146 16.15 -8.17 -15.11
C ARG A 146 15.28 -9.34 -14.63
N LYS A 147 14.22 -9.13 -13.83
CA LYS A 147 13.34 -10.23 -13.41
C LYS A 147 11.99 -10.13 -14.13
N LYS A 148 11.70 -11.09 -15.00
CA LYS A 148 10.38 -11.28 -15.61
C LYS A 148 9.35 -11.52 -14.51
N THR A 149 8.31 -10.70 -14.49
CA THR A 149 7.09 -10.88 -13.70
C THR A 149 6.38 -12.15 -14.19
N PRO A 150 6.04 -13.11 -13.31
CA PRO A 150 5.05 -14.13 -13.64
C PRO A 150 3.68 -13.46 -13.87
N ASN A 151 2.91 -13.94 -14.86
CA ASN A 151 1.51 -13.55 -15.01
C ASN A 151 0.73 -14.10 -13.81
N ILE A 152 0.45 -13.25 -12.83
CA ILE A 152 -0.46 -13.55 -11.72
C ILE A 152 -1.63 -12.58 -11.78
N ASN A 153 -2.83 -13.15 -11.83
CA ASN A 153 -4.07 -12.40 -11.75
C ASN A 153 -4.38 -12.15 -10.28
N GLU A 154 -4.23 -10.89 -9.83
CA GLU A 154 -4.65 -10.39 -8.50
C GLU A 154 -6.12 -9.94 -8.48
#